data_AF-A0A2V5XQF3-F1
#
_entry.id   AF-A0A2V5XQF3-F1
#
_cell.length_a   1.000
_cell.length_b   1.000
_cell.length_c   1.000
_cell.angle_alpha   90.00
_cell.angle_beta   90.00
_cell.angle_gamma   90.00
#
_symmetry.space_group_name_H-M   'P 1'
#
loop_
_entity.id
_entity.type
_entity.pdbx_description
1 polymer ?
#
loop_
_entity_poly.entity_id
_entity_poly.type
_entity_poly.pdbx_seq_one_letter_code
_entity_poly.pdbx_strand_id
1 'polypeptide(L)'
;MNKSVKNLIWLVIALLGAWAYVVLATRRGEAVNSVYILIAALCSYAIGYRFYSKWIAARILALNDRRATPCEVHDDGKDFVKTNKWIVFGHHFAAISGPGPLVGPVLAAQFGYLPGALWVLMGVVLGGAVQDFVILFCSMRRNGKSLAQMVKEELNTTAGIIAIVAILAIMIILLAVLALVVVKALADSP
;
A
#
# COMPACT_ATOMS: atom_id res chain seq x y z
N MET A 1 -20.01 -22.71 -5.41
CA MET A 1 -20.02 -21.80 -6.57
C MET A 1 -19.18 -22.42 -7.69
N ASN A 2 -19.81 -22.75 -8.82
CA ASN A 2 -19.14 -23.42 -9.95
C ASN A 2 -17.96 -22.59 -10.48
N LYS A 3 -16.87 -23.27 -10.90
CA LYS A 3 -15.68 -22.62 -11.49
C LYS A 3 -16.05 -21.65 -12.61
N SER A 4 -17.02 -22.03 -13.46
CA SER A 4 -17.51 -21.19 -14.56
C SER A 4 -18.16 -19.89 -14.08
N VAL A 5 -18.94 -19.93 -12.99
CA VAL A 5 -19.58 -18.75 -12.40
C VAL A 5 -18.53 -17.80 -11.80
N LYS A 6 -17.50 -18.35 -11.13
CA LYS A 6 -16.37 -17.54 -10.65
C LYS A 6 -15.65 -16.83 -11.79
N ASN A 7 -15.34 -17.56 -12.87
CA ASN A 7 -14.63 -16.99 -14.01
C ASN A 7 -15.47 -15.90 -14.69
N LEU A 8 -16.78 -16.11 -14.81
CA LEU A 8 -17.70 -15.12 -15.37
C LEU A 8 -17.72 -13.83 -14.54
N ILE A 9 -17.76 -13.92 -13.21
CA ILE A 9 -17.71 -12.74 -12.32
C ILE A 9 -16.43 -11.93 -12.54
N TRP A 10 -15.27 -12.59 -12.61
CA TRP A 10 -14.00 -11.87 -12.85
C TRP A 10 -13.92 -11.26 -14.25
N LEU A 11 -14.53 -11.91 -15.25
CA LEU A 11 -14.63 -11.39 -16.60
C LEU A 11 -15.50 -10.13 -16.64
N VAL A 12 -16.64 -10.12 -15.93
CA VAL A 12 -17.50 -8.95 -15.79
C VAL A 12 -16.77 -7.80 -15.09
N ILE A 13 -16.04 -8.06 -14.00
CA ILE A 13 -15.25 -7.05 -13.29
C ILE A 13 -14.17 -6.44 -14.20
N ALA A 14 -13.48 -7.28 -14.97
CA ALA A 14 -12.46 -6.83 -15.92
C ALA A 14 -13.07 -5.97 -17.05
N LEU A 15 -14.21 -6.38 -17.61
CA LEU A 15 -14.91 -5.62 -18.64
C LEU A 15 -15.43 -4.28 -18.12
N LEU A 16 -15.97 -4.23 -16.90
CA LEU A 16 -16.40 -3.00 -16.26
C LEU A 16 -15.24 -2.04 -16.02
N GLY A 17 -14.10 -2.55 -15.55
CA GLY A 17 -12.88 -1.75 -15.38
C GLY A 17 -12.37 -1.20 -16.71
N ALA A 18 -12.29 -2.05 -17.76
CA ALA A 18 -11.87 -1.64 -19.10
C ALA A 18 -12.80 -0.57 -19.69
N TRP A 19 -14.11 -0.75 -19.53
CA TRP A 19 -15.11 0.24 -19.95
C TRP A 19 -14.91 1.58 -19.22
N ALA A 20 -14.71 1.55 -17.90
CA ALA A 20 -14.47 2.76 -17.13
C ALA A 20 -13.20 3.51 -17.58
N TYR A 21 -12.11 2.80 -17.89
CA TYR A 21 -10.90 3.41 -18.45
C TYR A 21 -11.12 3.98 -19.87
N VAL A 22 -11.87 3.29 -20.73
CA VAL A 22 -12.21 3.78 -22.08
C VAL A 22 -13.04 5.06 -22.00
N VAL A 23 -14.03 5.10 -21.11
CA VAL A 23 -14.85 6.30 -20.87
C VAL A 23 -13.99 7.45 -20.36
N LEU A 24 -13.08 7.20 -19.41
CA LEU A 24 -12.14 8.21 -18.90
C LEU A 24 -11.19 8.74 -19.99
N ALA A 25 -10.77 7.87 -20.91
CA ALA A 25 -9.83 8.23 -21.96
C ALA A 25 -10.46 9.03 -23.10
N THR A 26 -11.74 8.78 -23.39
CA THR A 26 -12.48 9.40 -24.52
C THR A 26 -13.19 10.70 -24.15
N ARG A 27 -13.64 10.87 -22.90
CA ARG A 27 -14.32 12.08 -22.42
C ARG A 27 -13.33 13.15 -21.94
N ARG A 28 -12.50 13.69 -22.84
CA ARG A 28 -11.47 14.71 -22.53
C ARG A 28 -11.97 16.16 -22.43
N GLY A 29 -13.27 16.43 -22.58
CA GLY A 29 -13.82 17.81 -22.67
C GLY A 29 -15.07 18.10 -21.84
N GLU A 30 -15.59 17.13 -21.08
CA GLU A 30 -16.74 17.31 -20.19
C GLU A 30 -16.33 16.98 -18.74
N ALA A 31 -17.07 17.48 -17.74
CA ALA A 31 -16.85 17.11 -16.35
C ALA A 31 -17.06 15.60 -16.18
N VAL A 32 -15.96 14.82 -16.16
CA VAL A 32 -16.01 13.38 -15.98
C VAL A 32 -16.50 13.08 -14.57
N ASN A 33 -17.60 12.34 -14.47
CA ASN A 33 -18.15 11.94 -13.18
C ASN A 33 -17.13 11.07 -12.41
N SER A 34 -16.84 11.45 -11.16
CA SER A 34 -15.91 10.75 -10.25
C SER A 34 -16.25 9.27 -10.05
N VAL A 35 -17.51 8.88 -10.29
CA VAL A 35 -17.98 7.49 -10.28
C VAL A 35 -17.16 6.60 -11.23
N TYR A 36 -16.75 7.09 -12.40
CA TYR A 36 -15.96 6.30 -13.34
C TYR A 36 -14.55 6.00 -12.81
N ILE A 37 -13.93 6.95 -12.10
CA ILE A 37 -12.63 6.74 -11.44
C ILE A 37 -12.79 5.69 -10.33
N LEU A 38 -13.84 5.79 -9.53
CA LEU A 38 -14.12 4.85 -8.45
C LEU A 38 -14.30 3.43 -8.98
N ILE A 39 -15.08 3.27 -10.06
CA ILE A 39 -15.28 1.96 -10.71
C ILE A 39 -13.94 1.42 -11.25
N ALA A 40 -13.15 2.26 -11.95
CA ALA A 40 -11.83 1.86 -12.45
C ALA A 40 -10.88 1.45 -11.31
N ALA A 41 -10.89 2.18 -10.20
CA ALA A 41 -10.09 1.89 -9.01
C ALA A 41 -10.49 0.57 -8.36
N LEU A 42 -11.78 0.38 -8.06
CA LEU A 42 -12.30 -0.84 -7.44
C LEU A 42 -12.01 -2.08 -8.30
N CYS A 43 -12.22 -1.98 -9.61
CA CYS A 43 -11.94 -3.09 -10.52
C CYS A 43 -10.43 -3.40 -10.57
N SER A 44 -9.58 -2.38 -10.67
CA SER A 44 -8.11 -2.54 -10.71
C SER A 44 -7.59 -3.17 -9.41
N TYR A 45 -8.04 -2.69 -8.26
CA TYR A 45 -7.65 -3.21 -6.95
C TYR A 45 -8.20 -4.62 -6.69
N ALA A 46 -9.42 -4.93 -7.12
CA ALA A 46 -9.97 -6.27 -7.01
C ALA A 46 -9.15 -7.30 -7.82
N ILE A 47 -8.78 -6.95 -9.06
CA ILE A 47 -7.95 -7.80 -9.93
C ILE A 47 -6.54 -7.93 -9.33
N GLY A 48 -5.91 -6.82 -8.94
CA GLY A 48 -4.60 -6.82 -8.30
C GLY A 48 -4.56 -7.67 -7.03
N TYR A 49 -5.52 -7.48 -6.13
CA TYR A 49 -5.65 -8.27 -4.91
C TYR A 49 -5.85 -9.76 -5.22
N ARG A 50 -6.68 -10.12 -6.20
CA ARG A 50 -7.01 -11.53 -6.44
C ARG A 50 -5.89 -12.32 -7.10
N PHE A 51 -5.30 -11.75 -8.15
CA PHE A 51 -4.38 -12.46 -9.04
C PHE A 51 -2.93 -12.13 -8.68
N TYR A 52 -2.60 -10.85 -8.56
CA TYR A 52 -1.24 -10.40 -8.36
C TYR A 52 -0.76 -10.67 -6.93
N SER A 53 -1.55 -10.30 -5.90
CA SER A 53 -1.17 -10.59 -4.50
C SER A 53 -1.01 -12.09 -4.24
N LYS A 54 -1.89 -12.91 -4.83
CA LYS A 54 -1.81 -14.38 -4.71
C LYS A 54 -0.55 -14.93 -5.36
N TRP A 55 -0.17 -14.40 -6.52
CA TRP A 55 1.06 -14.79 -7.19
C TRP A 55 2.29 -14.41 -6.35
N ILE A 56 2.34 -13.19 -5.80
CA ILE A 56 3.42 -12.76 -4.91
C ILE A 56 3.49 -13.65 -3.66
N ALA A 57 2.35 -13.88 -2.99
CA ALA A 57 2.28 -14.68 -1.78
C ALA A 57 2.73 -16.14 -2.00
N ALA A 58 2.34 -16.75 -3.11
CA ALA A 58 2.62 -18.17 -3.37
C ALA A 58 3.98 -18.42 -4.05
N ARG A 59 4.39 -17.56 -4.99
CA ARG A 59 5.59 -17.80 -5.83
C ARG A 59 6.81 -16.99 -5.37
N ILE A 60 6.62 -15.77 -4.88
CA ILE A 60 7.74 -14.91 -4.47
C ILE A 60 8.05 -15.12 -2.99
N LEU A 61 7.07 -14.88 -2.11
CA LEU A 61 7.28 -14.92 -0.66
C LEU A 61 7.10 -16.31 -0.05
N ALA A 62 6.50 -17.25 -0.80
CA ALA A 62 6.22 -18.62 -0.38
C ALA A 62 5.67 -18.68 1.06
N LEU A 63 4.55 -17.99 1.28
CA LEU A 63 3.90 -17.95 2.59
C LEU A 63 3.58 -19.36 3.08
N ASN A 64 3.86 -19.61 4.36
CA ASN A 64 3.63 -20.90 5.00
C ASN A 64 2.76 -20.72 6.25
N ASP A 65 1.50 -21.12 6.15
CA ASP A 65 0.52 -21.02 7.24
C ASP A 65 0.83 -21.93 8.44
N ARG A 66 1.77 -22.88 8.31
CA ARG A 66 2.20 -23.73 9.43
C ARG A 66 3.23 -23.05 10.33
N ARG A 67 3.73 -21.87 9.96
CA ARG A 67 4.74 -21.16 10.74
C ARG A 67 4.06 -20.15 11.66
N ALA A 68 4.18 -20.38 12.96
CA ALA A 68 3.70 -19.46 13.99
C ALA A 68 4.34 -18.07 13.82
N THR A 69 3.55 -17.04 14.05
CA THR A 69 4.01 -15.64 14.03
C THR A 69 4.81 -15.30 15.30
N PRO A 70 5.64 -14.23 15.31
CA PRO A 70 6.37 -13.84 16.51
C PRO A 70 5.47 -13.62 17.73
N CYS A 71 4.26 -13.09 17.54
CA CYS A 71 3.26 -12.94 18.60
C CYS A 71 2.72 -14.27 19.16
N GLU A 72 2.87 -15.39 18.44
CA GLU A 72 2.50 -16.71 18.94
C GLU A 72 3.67 -17.43 19.61
N VAL A 73 4.90 -17.15 19.18
CA VAL A 73 6.12 -17.81 19.69
C VAL A 73 6.67 -17.11 20.94
N HIS A 74 6.56 -15.79 21.02
CA HIS A 74 7.18 -14.97 22.07
C HIS A 74 6.15 -14.25 22.95
N ASP A 75 4.93 -14.82 23.10
CA ASP A 75 3.78 -14.23 23.83
C ASP A 75 4.17 -13.78 25.26
N ASP A 76 4.61 -12.53 25.40
CA ASP A 76 5.25 -11.97 26.60
C ASP A 76 4.34 -10.95 27.33
N GLY A 77 3.16 -10.68 26.77
CA GLY A 77 2.20 -9.72 27.32
C GLY A 77 2.62 -8.25 27.17
N LYS A 78 3.74 -7.95 26.49
CA LYS A 78 4.27 -6.59 26.31
C LYS A 78 4.56 -6.29 24.84
N ASP A 79 5.66 -6.83 24.30
CA ASP A 79 6.11 -6.57 22.93
C ASP A 79 5.41 -7.51 21.93
N PHE A 80 5.02 -8.70 22.39
CA PHE A 80 4.37 -9.74 21.60
C PHE A 80 3.07 -10.16 22.27
N VAL A 81 1.95 -9.66 21.76
CA VAL A 81 0.61 -9.99 22.25
C VAL A 81 -0.27 -10.47 21.11
N LYS A 82 -0.92 -11.63 21.30
CA LYS A 82 -1.92 -12.14 20.35
C LYS A 82 -3.10 -11.17 20.27
N THR A 83 -3.17 -10.46 19.16
CA THR A 83 -4.19 -9.44 18.91
C THR A 83 -5.05 -9.85 17.73
N ASN A 84 -6.34 -9.47 17.76
CA ASN A 84 -7.24 -9.70 16.65
C ASN A 84 -6.73 -9.01 15.37
N LYS A 85 -6.69 -9.75 14.26
CA LYS A 85 -6.25 -9.28 12.94
C LYS A 85 -6.92 -7.97 12.49
N TRP A 86 -8.18 -7.74 12.84
CA TRP A 86 -8.91 -6.53 12.45
C TRP A 86 -8.39 -5.28 13.18
N ILE A 87 -7.96 -5.44 14.43
CA ILE A 87 -7.36 -4.36 15.22
C ILE A 87 -5.98 -4.03 14.65
N VAL A 88 -5.16 -5.06 14.39
CA VAL A 88 -3.81 -4.90 13.81
C VAL A 88 -3.90 -4.27 12.42
N PHE A 89 -4.89 -4.66 11.61
CA PHE A 89 -5.17 -4.03 10.32
C PHE A 89 -5.49 -2.54 10.47
N GLY A 90 -6.33 -2.16 11.44
CA GLY A 90 -6.64 -0.75 11.71
C GLY A 90 -5.40 0.07 12.07
N HIS A 91 -4.49 -0.46 12.89
CA HIS A 91 -3.24 0.21 13.24
C HIS A 91 -2.33 0.39 12.02
N HIS A 92 -2.17 -0.66 11.20
CA HIS A 92 -1.39 -0.55 9.95
C HIS A 92 -2.02 0.43 8.97
N PHE A 93 -3.35 0.38 8.82
CA PHE A 93 -4.08 1.30 7.96
C PHE A 93 -3.88 2.75 8.42
N ALA A 94 -4.06 3.04 9.70
CA ALA A 94 -3.85 4.37 10.28
C ALA A 94 -2.42 4.88 10.09
N ALA A 95 -1.42 4.00 10.21
CA ALA A 95 -0.02 4.35 10.02
C ALA A 95 0.34 4.74 8.57
N ILE A 96 -0.35 4.16 7.59
CA ILE A 96 -0.11 4.42 6.15
C ILE A 96 -1.02 5.54 5.62
N SER A 97 -2.24 5.67 6.16
CA SER A 97 -3.26 6.60 5.69
C SER A 97 -2.95 8.08 5.93
N GLY A 98 -1.77 8.43 6.45
CA GLY A 98 -1.36 9.79 6.81
C GLY A 98 -1.28 10.79 5.63
N PRO A 99 -0.10 11.28 5.20
CA PRO A 99 0.00 12.25 4.10
C PRO A 99 -0.55 11.76 2.76
N GLY A 100 -0.56 10.43 2.54
CA GLY A 100 -0.78 9.81 1.23
C GLY A 100 -2.06 10.29 0.52
N PRO A 101 -3.24 10.23 1.18
CA PRO A 101 -4.50 10.69 0.60
C PRO A 101 -4.57 12.21 0.35
N LEU A 102 -3.80 13.02 1.10
CA LEU A 102 -3.82 14.48 1.01
C LEU A 102 -2.87 14.99 -0.10
N VAL A 103 -1.62 14.54 -0.08
CA VAL A 103 -0.57 15.07 -0.95
C VAL A 103 -0.49 14.30 -2.27
N GLY A 104 -0.75 12.99 -2.24
CA GLY A 104 -0.62 12.10 -3.39
C GLY A 104 -1.45 12.54 -4.61
N PRO A 105 -2.77 12.77 -4.46
CA PRO A 105 -3.62 13.21 -5.57
C PRO A 105 -3.23 14.59 -6.12
N VAL A 106 -2.82 15.52 -5.26
CA VAL A 106 -2.41 16.88 -5.65
C VAL A 106 -1.13 16.84 -6.47
N LEU A 107 -0.14 16.04 -6.06
CA LEU A 107 1.09 15.84 -6.83
C LEU A 107 0.82 15.11 -8.15
N ALA A 108 -0.05 14.09 -8.14
CA ALA A 108 -0.40 13.34 -9.33
C ALA A 108 -1.17 14.18 -10.36
N ALA A 109 -2.04 15.10 -9.90
CA ALA A 109 -2.82 15.98 -10.76
C ALA A 109 -1.96 16.95 -11.58
N GLN A 110 -0.73 17.26 -11.13
CA GLN A 110 0.21 18.10 -11.89
C GLN A 110 0.61 17.48 -13.23
N PHE A 111 0.59 16.15 -13.34
CA PHE A 111 0.83 15.42 -14.59
C PHE A 111 -0.43 15.31 -15.47
N GLY A 112 -1.51 15.97 -15.08
CA GLY A 112 -2.82 15.88 -15.69
C GLY A 112 -3.70 14.80 -15.05
N TYR A 113 -5.02 14.94 -15.23
CA TYR A 113 -6.01 14.08 -14.60
C TYR A 113 -5.86 12.59 -14.96
N LEU A 114 -5.76 12.26 -16.27
CA LEU A 114 -5.68 10.87 -16.72
C LEU A 114 -4.33 10.22 -16.39
N PRO A 115 -3.16 10.84 -16.66
CA PRO A 115 -1.86 10.27 -16.27
C PRO A 115 -1.71 10.15 -14.76
N GLY A 116 -2.18 11.14 -13.99
CA GLY A 116 -2.17 11.11 -12.53
C GLY A 116 -3.04 9.99 -11.97
N ALA A 117 -4.27 9.81 -12.47
CA ALA A 117 -5.15 8.73 -12.06
C ALA A 117 -4.55 7.35 -12.39
N LEU A 118 -4.00 7.17 -13.60
CA LEU A 118 -3.35 5.91 -13.99
C LEU A 118 -2.14 5.61 -13.11
N TRP A 119 -1.30 6.61 -12.83
CA TRP A 119 -0.14 6.46 -11.95
C TRP A 119 -0.55 6.01 -10.54
N VAL A 120 -1.58 6.63 -9.97
CA VAL A 120 -2.08 6.26 -8.63
C VAL A 120 -2.63 4.83 -8.64
N LEU A 121 -3.50 4.48 -9.60
CA LEU A 121 -4.15 3.17 -9.63
C LEU A 121 -3.17 2.03 -9.93
N MET A 122 -2.32 2.20 -10.95
CA MET A 122 -1.34 1.18 -11.35
C MET A 122 -0.16 1.13 -10.39
N GLY A 123 0.34 2.28 -9.95
CA GLY A 123 1.50 2.39 -9.07
C GLY A 123 1.26 1.76 -7.70
N VAL A 124 0.06 1.90 -7.15
CA VAL A 124 -0.32 1.24 -5.89
C VAL A 124 -0.33 -0.29 -6.06
N VAL A 125 -0.88 -0.82 -7.15
CA VAL A 125 -0.97 -2.27 -7.36
C VAL A 125 0.40 -2.90 -7.62
N LEU A 126 1.21 -2.28 -8.47
CA LEU A 126 2.48 -2.85 -8.93
C LEU A 126 3.65 -2.57 -7.96
N GLY A 127 3.64 -1.41 -7.31
CA GLY A 127 4.75 -0.96 -6.47
C GLY A 127 4.35 -0.91 -5.00
N GLY A 128 3.45 0.02 -4.63
CA GLY A 128 3.18 0.36 -3.24
C GLY A 128 2.74 -0.83 -2.39
N ALA A 129 1.67 -1.52 -2.81
CA ALA A 129 1.16 -2.69 -2.09
C ALA A 129 2.17 -3.85 -2.04
N VAL A 130 3.00 -3.99 -3.08
CA VAL A 130 4.05 -5.02 -3.12
C VAL A 130 5.16 -4.70 -2.14
N GLN A 131 5.63 -3.46 -2.13
CA GLN A 131 6.66 -2.99 -1.21
C GLN A 131 6.22 -3.21 0.24
N ASP A 132 5.01 -2.77 0.61
CA ASP A 132 4.48 -2.91 1.97
C ASP A 132 4.36 -4.38 2.37
N PHE A 133 3.87 -5.23 1.45
CA PHE A 133 3.73 -6.65 1.71
C PHE A 133 5.09 -7.36 1.89
N VAL A 134 6.09 -7.00 1.08
CA VAL A 134 7.46 -7.54 1.19
C VAL A 134 8.13 -7.10 2.47
N ILE A 135 8.07 -5.81 2.83
CA ILE A 135 8.70 -5.29 4.06
C ILE A 135 8.04 -5.88 5.29
N LEU A 136 6.70 -5.97 5.32
CA LEU A 136 5.96 -6.59 6.42
C LEU A 136 6.35 -8.05 6.58
N PHE A 137 6.42 -8.80 5.48
CA PHE A 137 6.87 -10.19 5.51
C PHE A 137 8.29 -10.34 6.06
N CYS A 138 9.24 -9.53 5.58
CA CYS A 138 10.62 -9.55 6.07
C CYS A 138 10.71 -9.19 7.56
N SER A 139 9.98 -8.17 8.02
CA SER A 139 9.93 -7.79 9.43
C SER A 139 9.34 -8.91 10.30
N MET A 140 8.24 -9.53 9.89
CA MET A 140 7.63 -10.67 10.59
C MET A 140 8.57 -11.88 10.66
N ARG A 141 9.43 -12.09 9.65
CA ARG A 141 10.45 -13.15 9.67
C ARG A 141 11.59 -12.89 10.65
N ARG A 142 11.80 -11.63 11.05
CA ARG A 142 12.84 -11.17 11.97
C ARG A 142 12.26 -10.62 13.27
N ASN A 143 11.20 -11.25 13.79
CA ASN A 143 10.59 -10.91 15.08
C ASN A 143 10.06 -9.46 15.17
N GLY A 144 9.53 -8.91 14.08
CA GLY A 144 8.93 -7.57 14.08
C GLY A 144 9.93 -6.41 14.10
N LYS A 145 11.20 -6.68 13.80
CA LYS A 145 12.25 -5.64 13.78
C LYS A 145 11.98 -4.56 12.74
N SER A 146 12.43 -3.34 13.04
CA SER A 146 12.35 -2.22 12.11
C SER A 146 13.29 -2.41 10.91
N LEU A 147 12.97 -1.76 9.78
CA LEU A 147 13.82 -1.79 8.58
C LEU A 147 15.27 -1.40 8.89
N ALA A 148 15.48 -0.38 9.72
CA ALA A 148 16.79 0.11 10.09
C ALA A 148 17.60 -0.94 10.89
N GLN A 149 16.96 -1.65 11.83
CA GLN A 149 17.58 -2.76 12.54
C GLN A 149 17.87 -3.94 11.61
N MET A 150 16.94 -4.25 10.71
CA MET A 150 17.11 -5.30 9.71
C MET A 150 18.31 -5.05 8.79
N VAL A 151 18.55 -3.80 8.38
CA VAL A 151 19.71 -3.44 7.57
C VAL A 151 21.00 -3.52 8.38
N LYS A 152 20.99 -3.11 9.65
CA LYS A 152 22.15 -3.22 10.54
C LYS A 152 22.59 -4.67 10.78
N GLU A 153 21.65 -5.61 10.84
CA GLU A 153 21.97 -7.03 11.07
C GLU A 153 22.53 -7.74 9.84
N GLU A 154 22.18 -7.27 8.64
CA GLU A 154 22.63 -7.88 7.37
C GLU A 154 23.90 -7.24 6.82
N LEU A 155 24.15 -5.97 7.14
CA LEU A 155 25.35 -5.25 6.70
C LEU A 155 26.38 -5.16 7.82
N ASN A 156 27.66 -5.08 7.46
CA ASN A 156 28.75 -4.80 8.40
C ASN A 156 28.47 -3.53 9.22
N THR A 157 29.05 -3.47 10.43
CA THR A 157 28.73 -2.50 11.49
C THR A 157 28.70 -1.04 11.02
N THR A 158 29.62 -0.63 10.16
CA THR A 158 29.69 0.74 9.60
C THR A 158 28.55 1.05 8.64
N ALA A 159 28.25 0.15 7.69
CA ALA A 159 27.17 0.35 6.73
C ALA A 159 25.79 0.30 7.41
N GLY A 160 25.63 -0.54 8.43
CA GLY A 160 24.43 -0.58 9.27
C GLY A 160 24.15 0.73 10.00
N ILE A 161 25.19 1.37 10.57
CA ILE A 161 25.06 2.66 11.25
C ILE A 161 24.66 3.77 10.27
N ILE A 162 25.32 3.82 9.10
CA ILE A 162 24.99 4.80 8.05
C ILE A 162 23.53 4.64 7.61
N ALA A 163 23.07 3.40 7.40
CA ALA A 163 21.69 3.13 7.03
C ALA A 163 20.68 3.59 8.09
N ILE A 164 20.96 3.36 9.38
CA ILE A 164 20.10 3.84 10.47
C ILE A 164 20.00 5.37 10.45
N VAL A 165 21.12 6.07 10.32
CA VAL A 165 21.16 7.53 10.25
C VAL A 165 20.42 8.04 9.02
N ALA A 166 20.60 7.41 7.86
CA ALA A 166 19.93 7.78 6.62
C ALA A 166 18.41 7.59 6.72
N ILE A 167 17.95 6.46 7.25
CA ILE A 167 16.51 6.19 7.46
C ILE A 167 15.91 7.20 8.44
N LEU A 168 16.61 7.50 9.54
CA LEU A 168 16.18 8.51 10.51
C LEU A 168 16.06 9.90 9.83
N ALA A 169 17.05 10.30 9.04
CA ALA A 169 17.03 11.58 8.32
C ALA A 169 15.86 11.67 7.34
N ILE A 170 15.61 10.61 6.57
CA ILE A 170 14.46 10.54 5.65
C ILE A 170 13.14 10.65 6.42
N MET A 171 13.00 9.95 7.56
CA MET A 171 11.81 10.05 8.40
C MET A 171 11.57 11.49 8.91
N ILE A 172 12.62 12.18 9.35
CA ILE A 172 12.53 13.57 9.81
C ILE A 172 12.06 14.48 8.67
N ILE A 173 12.64 14.34 7.48
CA ILE A 173 12.25 15.13 6.29
C ILE A 173 10.78 14.88 5.95
N LEU A 174 10.34 13.62 5.93
CA LEU A 174 8.94 13.28 5.63
C LEU A 174 7.96 13.86 6.66
N LEU A 175 8.30 13.81 7.96
CA LEU A 175 7.50 14.42 9.02
C LEU A 175 7.46 15.95 8.90
N ALA A 176 8.58 16.59 8.56
CA ALA A 176 8.64 18.03 8.35
C ALA A 176 7.77 18.47 7.16
N VAL A 177 7.83 17.75 6.04
CA VAL A 177 6.98 18.02 4.86
C VAL A 177 5.50 17.82 5.21
N LEU A 178 5.15 16.75 5.93
CA LEU A 178 3.79 16.52 6.39
C LEU A 178 3.29 17.67 7.28
N ALA A 179 4.10 18.11 8.24
CA ALA A 179 3.75 19.23 9.11
C ALA A 179 3.47 20.50 8.30
N LEU A 180 4.30 20.81 7.29
CA LEU A 180 4.08 21.94 6.39
C LEU A 180 2.76 21.83 5.61
N VAL A 181 2.43 20.64 5.11
CA VAL A 181 1.16 20.40 4.40
C VAL A 181 -0.03 20.62 5.32
N VAL A 182 0.02 20.08 6.54
CA VAL A 182 -1.06 20.24 7.53
C VAL A 182 -1.23 21.71 7.92
N VAL A 183 -0.14 22.41 8.20
CA VAL A 183 -0.18 23.85 8.53
C VAL A 183 -0.81 24.65 7.38
N LYS A 184 -0.40 24.40 6.14
CA LYS A 184 -1.01 25.09 4.98
C LYS A 184 -2.47 24.74 4.77
N ALA A 185 -2.87 23.48 5.00
CA ALA A 185 -4.26 23.06 4.88
C ALA A 185 -5.16 23.69 5.96
N LEU A 186 -4.63 23.89 7.17
CA LEU A 186 -5.35 24.50 8.28
C LEU A 186 -5.27 26.04 8.30
N ALA A 187 -4.29 26.63 7.63
CA ALA A 187 -4.12 28.09 7.59
C ALA A 187 -5.30 28.83 6.96
N ASP A 188 -5.99 28.20 6.00
CA ASP A 188 -7.19 28.73 5.33
C ASP A 188 -8.50 28.19 5.92
N SER A 189 -8.44 27.41 7.01
CA SER A 189 -9.63 26.96 7.74
C SER A 189 -10.00 27.98 8.82
N PRO A 190 -11.28 28.40 8.95
CA PRO A 190 -11.71 29.39 9.93
C PRO A 190 -11.52 28.95 11.39
#